data_AF-A0A7V4A299-F1
#
_entry.id   AF-A0A7V4A299-F1
#
_cell.length_a   1.000
_cell.length_b   1.000
_cell.length_c   1.000
_cell.angle_alpha   90.00
_cell.angle_beta   90.00
_cell.angle_gamma   90.00
#
_symmetry.space_group_name_H-M   'P 1'
#
loop_
_entity.id
_entity.type
_entity.pdbx_description
1 polymer ?
#
loop_
_entity_poly.entity_id
_entity_poly.type
_entity_poly.pdbx_seq_one_letter_code
_entity_poly.pdbx_strand_id
1 'polypeptide(L)'
;APAPSGAYRVAVGAFANPENAARLRQELAQKGYPARLEPSGGLTRVVVGPYASEAEAKRVAEALAAYGAQVYRGQGAAPSASGTLYLQVGAFQKEENALALAAKLREVGLPVVLVRDGVYRVRVGPVAEGEREAVKAKVQALGLEALEVR
;
A
#
# COMPACT_ATOMS: atom_id res chain seq x y z
N ALA A 1 -24.50 -0.22 -2.70
CA ALA A 1 -23.89 0.48 -3.85
C ALA A 1 -22.40 0.15 -3.88
N PRO A 2 -21.80 -0.24 -5.01
CA PRO A 2 -20.37 -0.51 -5.06
C PRO A 2 -19.62 0.84 -5.01
N ALA A 3 -18.68 0.97 -4.08
CA ALA A 3 -17.85 2.16 -3.95
C ALA A 3 -16.92 2.28 -5.19
N PRO A 4 -16.75 3.46 -5.79
CA PRO A 4 -15.76 3.65 -6.84
C PRO A 4 -14.38 3.38 -6.23
N SER A 5 -13.79 2.25 -6.57
CA SER A 5 -12.43 1.85 -6.17
C SER A 5 -11.43 2.68 -6.95
N GLY A 6 -11.35 3.98 -6.65
CA GLY A 6 -10.36 4.85 -7.26
C GLY A 6 -8.94 4.36 -6.94
N ALA A 7 -8.23 3.95 -7.98
CA ALA A 7 -6.89 3.38 -7.89
C ALA A 7 -5.80 4.44 -7.67
N TYR A 8 -6.14 5.72 -7.80
CA TYR A 8 -5.18 6.82 -7.74
C TYR A 8 -5.42 7.69 -6.52
N ARG A 9 -4.33 8.12 -5.89
CA ARG A 9 -4.34 9.04 -4.76
C ARG A 9 -3.24 10.06 -4.94
N VAL A 10 -3.37 11.18 -4.24
CA VAL A 10 -2.40 12.27 -4.24
C VAL A 10 -1.81 12.39 -2.85
N ALA A 11 -0.53 12.04 -2.69
CA ALA A 11 0.19 12.25 -1.45
C ALA A 11 0.63 13.72 -1.39
N VAL A 12 0.26 14.43 -0.33
CA VAL A 12 0.50 15.87 -0.15
C VAL A 12 1.48 16.17 0.98
N GLY A 13 1.98 15.14 1.66
CA GLY A 13 3.02 15.29 2.68
C GLY A 13 3.16 14.04 3.54
N ALA A 14 4.32 13.84 4.14
CA ALA A 14 4.57 12.80 5.14
C ALA A 14 5.25 13.40 6.36
N PHE A 15 4.65 13.19 7.53
CA PHE A 15 5.07 13.83 8.78
C PHE A 15 5.43 12.78 9.82
N ALA A 16 6.54 12.98 10.52
CA ALA A 16 6.90 12.14 11.67
C ALA A 16 5.93 12.35 12.84
N ASN A 17 5.43 13.58 13.02
CA ASN A 17 4.43 13.91 14.03
C ASN A 17 3.01 13.75 13.44
N PRO A 18 2.16 12.87 14.01
CA PRO A 18 0.78 12.67 13.56
C PRO A 18 -0.10 13.92 13.70
N GLU A 19 0.17 14.80 14.67
CA GLU A 19 -0.59 16.04 14.85
C GLU A 19 -0.41 16.99 13.66
N ASN A 20 0.82 17.12 13.15
CA ASN A 20 1.10 17.93 11.95
C ASN A 20 0.37 17.39 10.72
N ALA A 21 0.33 16.05 10.58
CA ALA A 21 -0.42 15.42 9.51
C ALA A 21 -1.93 15.68 9.66
N ALA A 22 -2.47 15.60 10.89
CA ALA A 22 -3.87 15.86 11.17
C ALA A 22 -4.28 17.31 10.85
N ARG A 23 -3.41 18.29 11.14
CA ARG A 23 -3.62 19.70 10.78
C ARG A 23 -3.70 19.89 9.26
N LEU A 24 -2.75 19.32 8.50
CA LEU A 24 -2.78 19.41 7.05
C LEU A 24 -4.02 18.73 6.46
N ARG A 25 -4.42 17.56 6.99
CA ARG A 25 -5.66 16.90 6.59
C ARG A 25 -6.88 17.79 6.82
N GLN A 26 -6.96 18.46 7.98
CA GLN A 26 -8.08 19.37 8.26
C GLN A 26 -8.09 20.57 7.33
N GLU A 27 -6.94 21.18 7.06
CA GLU A 27 -6.84 22.29 6.12
C GLU A 27 -7.35 21.90 4.72
N LEU A 28 -6.93 20.74 4.23
CA LEU A 28 -7.37 20.22 2.93
C LEU A 28 -8.87 19.91 2.92
N ALA A 29 -9.40 19.34 4.01
CA ALA A 29 -10.82 19.09 4.16
C ALA A 29 -11.65 20.39 4.16
N GLN A 30 -11.15 21.46 4.81
CA GLN A 30 -11.79 22.79 4.77
C GLN A 30 -11.78 23.40 3.36
N LYS A 31 -10.76 23.10 2.56
CA LYS A 31 -10.69 23.48 1.14
C LYS A 31 -11.56 22.60 0.23
N GLY A 32 -12.26 21.61 0.77
CA GLY A 32 -13.16 20.72 0.04
C GLY A 32 -12.49 19.48 -0.57
N TYR A 33 -11.23 19.22 -0.23
CA TYR A 33 -10.51 18.04 -0.71
C TYR A 33 -10.79 16.82 0.19
N PRO A 34 -11.04 15.63 -0.38
CA PRO A 34 -11.23 14.39 0.39
C PRO A 34 -9.89 13.88 0.93
N ALA A 35 -9.42 14.45 2.04
CA ALA A 35 -8.13 14.14 2.65
C ALA A 35 -8.21 13.05 3.76
N ARG A 36 -7.21 12.17 3.80
CA ARG A 36 -7.05 11.07 4.76
C ARG A 36 -5.61 10.98 5.27
N LEU A 37 -5.43 10.41 6.45
CA LEU A 37 -4.12 10.01 6.97
C LEU A 37 -3.85 8.53 6.66
N GLU A 38 -2.69 8.22 6.10
CA GLU A 38 -2.21 6.86 5.87
C GLU A 38 -0.86 6.65 6.61
N PRO A 39 -0.71 5.57 7.39
CA PRO A 39 0.58 5.24 7.98
C PRO A 39 1.57 4.79 6.88
N SER A 40 2.81 5.28 6.94
CA SER A 40 3.85 5.03 5.95
C SER A 40 5.22 4.89 6.62
N GLY A 41 5.60 3.66 7.00
CA GLY A 41 6.96 3.34 7.45
C GLY A 41 7.45 4.14 8.67
N GLY A 42 6.57 4.43 9.63
CA GLY A 42 6.87 5.25 10.80
C GLY A 42 6.51 6.74 10.66
N LEU A 43 6.06 7.16 9.48
CA LEU A 43 5.52 8.50 9.23
C LEU A 43 4.01 8.44 9.03
N THR A 44 3.33 9.56 9.25
CA THR A 44 1.93 9.75 8.90
C THR A 44 1.85 10.55 7.60
N ARG A 45 1.40 9.90 6.52
CA ARG A 45 1.21 10.52 5.22
C ARG A 45 -0.19 11.11 5.11
N VAL A 46 -0.30 12.31 4.56
CA VAL A 46 -1.57 12.93 4.22
C VAL A 46 -1.82 12.70 2.73
N VAL A 47 -3.00 12.18 2.41
CA VAL A 47 -3.35 11.76 1.05
C VAL A 47 -4.73 12.28 0.70
N VAL A 48 -4.97 12.58 -0.59
CA VAL A 48 -6.25 13.04 -1.11
C VAL A 48 -6.75 12.06 -2.16
N GLY A 49 -8.03 11.70 -2.10
CA GLY A 49 -8.66 10.71 -2.98
C GLY A 49 -9.40 9.63 -2.19
N PRO A 50 -9.97 8.61 -2.84
CA PRO A 50 -9.50 8.00 -4.09
C PRO A 50 -10.08 8.61 -5.38
N TYR A 51 -9.27 8.61 -6.45
CA TYR A 51 -9.61 9.07 -7.81
C TYR A 51 -9.68 7.91 -8.79
N ALA A 52 -10.63 7.98 -9.73
CA ALA A 52 -10.88 6.90 -10.69
C ALA A 52 -9.76 6.77 -11.73
N SER A 53 -9.12 7.89 -12.10
CA SER A 53 -8.11 7.96 -13.16
C SER A 53 -6.88 8.76 -12.72
N GLU A 54 -5.73 8.42 -13.30
CA GLU A 54 -4.48 9.15 -13.06
C GLU A 54 -4.62 10.63 -13.45
N ALA A 55 -5.29 10.91 -14.58
CA ALA A 55 -5.51 12.27 -15.06
C ALA A 55 -6.28 13.13 -14.02
N GLU A 56 -7.29 12.55 -13.36
CA GLU A 56 -8.05 13.23 -12.31
C GLU A 56 -7.18 13.48 -11.07
N ALA A 57 -6.42 12.48 -10.64
CA ALA A 57 -5.46 12.63 -9.56
C ALA A 57 -4.37 13.66 -9.88
N LYS A 58 -3.91 13.73 -11.13
CA LYS A 58 -2.88 14.68 -11.59
C LYS A 58 -3.39 16.11 -11.54
N ARG A 59 -4.63 16.37 -11.96
CA ARG A 59 -5.26 17.69 -11.81
C ARG A 59 -5.29 18.15 -10.36
N VAL A 60 -5.61 17.24 -9.44
CA VAL A 60 -5.59 17.55 -8.01
C VAL A 60 -4.17 17.73 -7.48
N ALA A 61 -3.21 16.92 -7.93
CA ALA A 61 -1.81 17.10 -7.58
C ALA A 61 -1.26 18.44 -8.08
N GLU A 62 -1.65 18.90 -9.27
CA GLU A 62 -1.28 20.22 -9.78
C GLU A 62 -1.88 21.34 -8.91
N ALA A 63 -3.15 21.22 -8.52
CA ALA A 63 -3.80 22.18 -7.62
C ALA A 63 -3.14 22.21 -6.22
N LEU A 64 -2.59 21.08 -5.78
CA LEU A 64 -1.92 20.91 -4.49
C LEU A 64 -0.39 20.94 -4.61
N ALA A 65 0.16 21.36 -5.75
CA ALA A 65 1.60 21.32 -6.01
C ALA A 65 2.40 22.13 -4.99
N ALA A 66 1.80 23.19 -4.44
CA ALA A 66 2.37 24.00 -3.36
C ALA A 66 2.71 23.18 -2.09
N TYR A 67 2.05 22.03 -1.88
CA TYR A 67 2.29 21.13 -0.76
C TYR A 67 3.25 19.98 -1.11
N GLY A 68 3.84 19.97 -2.32
CA GLY A 68 4.65 18.86 -2.79
C GLY A 68 3.81 17.64 -3.17
N ALA A 69 2.63 17.87 -3.73
CA ALA A 69 1.69 16.83 -4.10
C ALA A 69 2.25 15.87 -5.17
N GLN A 70 2.15 14.57 -4.91
CA GLN A 70 2.58 13.52 -5.82
C GLN A 70 1.44 12.54 -6.06
N VAL A 71 1.11 12.31 -7.32
CA VAL A 71 0.19 11.24 -7.71
C VAL A 71 0.90 9.91 -7.52
N TYR A 72 0.23 9.00 -6.84
CA TYR A 72 0.63 7.60 -6.84
C TYR A 72 -0.62 6.77 -7.09
N ARG A 73 -0.40 5.61 -7.72
CA ARG A 73 -1.41 4.57 -7.68
C ARG A 73 -1.47 4.11 -6.24
N GLY A 74 -2.50 4.56 -5.53
CA GLY A 74 -2.85 3.93 -4.27
C GLY A 74 -3.12 2.49 -4.61
N GLN A 75 -2.18 1.59 -4.29
CA GLN A 75 -2.60 0.28 -3.83
C GLN A 75 -3.74 0.59 -2.86
N GLY A 76 -4.90 0.02 -3.17
CA GLY A 76 -6.11 0.16 -2.36
C GLY A 76 -5.71 0.13 -0.90
N ALA A 77 -6.46 0.81 -0.03
CA ALA A 77 -6.49 0.43 1.38
C ALA A 77 -6.19 -1.07 1.48
N ALA A 78 -5.22 -1.51 2.30
CA ALA A 78 -4.98 -2.93 2.53
C ALA A 78 -6.37 -3.59 2.54
N PRO A 79 -6.73 -4.39 1.52
CA PRO A 79 -8.11 -4.72 1.21
C PRO A 79 -8.73 -5.21 2.50
N SER A 80 -9.57 -4.37 3.09
CA SER A 80 -10.28 -4.76 4.29
C SER A 80 -11.35 -5.71 3.80
N ALA A 81 -11.00 -6.99 3.91
CA ALA A 81 -11.89 -8.12 4.03
C ALA A 81 -13.04 -8.13 3.03
N SER A 82 -12.73 -8.37 1.76
CA SER A 82 -13.56 -9.21 0.87
C SER A 82 -12.80 -9.51 -0.43
N GLY A 83 -11.96 -10.55 -0.41
CA GLY A 83 -11.51 -11.23 -1.63
C GLY A 83 -10.07 -10.98 -2.10
N THR A 84 -9.20 -10.35 -1.30
CA THR A 84 -7.79 -10.22 -1.68
C THR A 84 -6.91 -11.20 -0.92
N LEU A 85 -6.37 -12.16 -1.67
CA LEU A 85 -5.54 -13.23 -1.16
C LEU A 85 -4.12 -12.71 -0.91
N TYR A 86 -3.57 -13.05 0.23
CA TYR A 86 -2.16 -12.89 0.52
C TYR A 86 -1.50 -14.26 0.59
N LEU A 87 -0.30 -14.40 0.05
CA LEU A 87 0.49 -15.62 0.16
C LEU A 87 1.60 -15.37 1.17
N GLN A 88 1.49 -15.92 2.37
CA GLN A 88 2.58 -15.90 3.34
C GLN A 88 3.67 -16.88 2.91
N VAL A 89 4.86 -16.37 2.62
CA VAL A 89 5.97 -17.14 2.04
C VAL A 89 7.09 -17.44 3.05
N GLY A 90 7.02 -16.84 4.24
CA GLY A 90 7.98 -17.10 5.30
C GLY A 90 7.65 -16.35 6.59
N ALA A 91 8.13 -16.86 7.71
CA ALA A 91 8.10 -16.20 9.01
C ALA A 91 9.47 -16.36 9.67
N PHE A 92 10.11 -15.23 9.99
CA PHE A 92 11.47 -15.19 10.51
C PHE A 92 11.52 -14.46 11.85
N GLN A 93 12.36 -14.94 12.75
CA GLN A 93 12.62 -14.24 14.02
C GLN A 93 13.50 -13.00 13.82
N LYS A 94 14.35 -13.01 12.78
CA LYS A 94 15.24 -11.90 12.43
C LYS A 94 14.69 -11.08 11.28
N GLU A 95 14.76 -9.76 11.42
CA GLU A 95 14.34 -8.80 10.41
C GLU A 95 15.13 -8.98 9.10
N GLU A 96 16.46 -9.10 9.19
CA GLU A 96 17.35 -9.23 8.02
C GLU A 96 16.95 -10.40 7.10
N ASN A 97 16.59 -11.55 7.67
CA ASN A 97 16.16 -12.71 6.90
C ASN A 97 14.84 -12.45 6.17
N ALA A 98 13.90 -11.76 6.84
CA ALA A 98 12.63 -11.39 6.24
C ALA A 98 12.79 -10.33 5.14
N LEU A 99 13.70 -9.39 5.34
CA LEU A 99 14.06 -8.34 4.38
C LEU A 99 14.74 -8.93 3.15
N ALA A 100 15.68 -9.84 3.32
CA ALA A 100 16.34 -10.54 2.22
C ALA A 100 15.33 -11.32 1.37
N LEU A 101 14.39 -12.03 2.01
CA LEU A 101 13.33 -12.73 1.29
C LEU A 101 12.40 -11.76 0.57
N ALA A 102 11.98 -10.69 1.24
CA ALA A 102 11.12 -9.67 0.67
C ALA A 102 11.77 -8.97 -0.53
N ALA A 103 13.07 -8.68 -0.47
CA ALA A 103 13.82 -8.11 -1.57
C ALA A 103 13.81 -9.03 -2.79
N LYS A 104 14.14 -10.31 -2.60
CA LYS A 104 14.18 -11.32 -3.68
C LYS A 104 12.83 -11.47 -4.39
N LEU A 105 11.74 -11.43 -3.62
CA LEU A 105 10.39 -11.48 -4.15
C LEU A 105 10.01 -10.19 -4.90
N ARG A 106 10.46 -9.03 -4.43
CA ARG A 106 10.27 -7.76 -5.14
C ARG A 106 11.07 -7.69 -6.44
N GLU A 107 12.27 -8.29 -6.47
CA GLU A 107 13.09 -8.37 -7.69
C GLU A 107 12.40 -9.15 -8.81
N VAL A 108 11.64 -10.19 -8.47
CA VAL A 108 10.82 -10.94 -9.45
C VAL A 108 9.47 -10.26 -9.76
N GLY A 109 9.30 -9.02 -9.30
CA GLY A 109 8.14 -8.17 -9.55
C GLY A 109 6.91 -8.51 -8.72
N LEU A 110 7.06 -9.23 -7.61
CA LEU A 110 5.94 -9.58 -6.74
C LEU A 110 5.68 -8.48 -5.68
N PRO A 111 4.42 -8.14 -5.39
CA PRO A 111 4.09 -7.20 -4.33
C PRO A 111 4.31 -7.87 -2.97
N VAL A 112 5.20 -7.33 -2.13
CA VAL A 112 5.54 -7.92 -0.82
C VAL A 112 5.18 -6.98 0.31
N VAL A 113 4.57 -7.55 1.35
CA VAL A 113 4.21 -6.92 2.62
C VAL A 113 4.93 -7.67 3.75
N LEU A 114 5.69 -6.92 4.54
CA LEU A 114 6.27 -7.40 5.79
C LEU A 114 5.31 -7.09 6.94
N VAL A 115 4.93 -8.10 7.70
CA VAL A 115 4.07 -7.98 8.88
C VAL A 115 4.86 -8.37 10.12
N ARG A 116 4.90 -7.50 11.12
CA ARG A 116 5.57 -7.77 12.41
C ARG A 116 4.52 -8.11 13.46
N ASP A 117 4.47 -9.38 13.86
CA ASP A 117 3.51 -9.91 14.83
C ASP A 117 4.22 -10.97 15.69
N GLY A 118 5.04 -10.51 16.65
CA GLY A 118 5.98 -11.35 17.42
C GLY A 118 7.19 -11.87 16.62
N VAL A 119 7.01 -12.13 15.33
CA VAL A 119 8.02 -12.49 14.33
C VAL A 119 7.78 -11.72 13.03
N TYR A 120 8.78 -11.65 12.15
CA TYR A 120 8.72 -11.00 10.83
C TYR A 120 8.13 -11.96 9.80
N ARG A 121 6.89 -11.72 9.39
CA ARG A 121 6.19 -12.52 8.38
C ARG A 121 6.27 -11.83 7.03
N VAL A 122 6.71 -12.55 6.01
CA VAL A 122 6.77 -12.09 4.62
C VAL A 122 5.52 -12.58 3.91
N ARG A 123 4.73 -11.65 3.38
CA ARG A 123 3.51 -11.95 2.64
C ARG A 123 3.59 -11.34 1.25
N VAL A 124 3.11 -12.05 0.24
CA VAL A 124 3.02 -11.58 -1.13
C VAL A 124 1.57 -11.24 -1.42
N GLY A 125 1.29 -9.99 -1.79
CA GLY A 125 -0.03 -9.50 -2.13
C GLY A 125 -0.15 -7.97 -1.99
N PRO A 126 -1.29 -7.38 -2.38
CA PRO A 126 -2.56 -8.01 -2.75
C PRO A 126 -2.54 -8.83 -4.06
N VAL A 127 -3.02 -10.07 -4.05
CA VAL A 127 -3.13 -10.94 -5.25
C VAL A 127 -4.60 -11.14 -5.63
N ALA A 128 -4.93 -10.92 -6.91
CA ALA A 128 -6.25 -11.24 -7.45
C ALA A 128 -6.41 -12.76 -7.59
N GLU A 129 -7.64 -13.29 -7.47
CA GLU A 129 -7.87 -14.74 -7.56
C GLU A 129 -7.38 -15.34 -8.89
N GLY A 130 -7.49 -14.61 -10.01
CA GLY A 130 -6.95 -15.02 -11.30
C GLY A 130 -5.42 -14.98 -11.40
N GLU A 131 -4.74 -14.19 -10.56
CA GLU A 131 -3.28 -14.09 -10.53
C GLU A 131 -2.65 -15.02 -9.47
N ARG A 132 -3.47 -15.65 -8.61
CA ARG A 132 -3.01 -16.48 -7.49
C ARG A 132 -2.07 -17.60 -7.90
N GLU A 133 -2.40 -18.31 -8.98
CA GLU A 133 -1.61 -19.46 -9.44
C GLU A 133 -0.30 -19.02 -10.06
N ALA A 134 -0.31 -17.90 -10.80
CA ALA A 134 0.90 -17.31 -11.34
C ALA A 134 1.85 -16.84 -10.23
N VAL A 135 1.32 -16.19 -9.19
CA VAL A 135 2.13 -15.78 -8.04
C VAL A 135 2.63 -16.99 -7.26
N LYS A 136 1.79 -17.99 -7.00
CA LYS A 136 2.16 -19.22 -6.29
C LYS A 136 3.25 -19.99 -7.02
N ALA A 137 3.12 -20.16 -8.34
CA ALA A 137 4.12 -20.80 -9.19
C ALA A 137 5.46 -20.05 -9.16
N LYS A 138 5.45 -18.70 -9.19
CA LYS A 138 6.67 -17.90 -9.07
C LYS A 138 7.37 -18.09 -7.73
N VAL A 139 6.60 -18.11 -6.64
CA VAL A 139 7.15 -18.34 -5.30
C VAL A 139 7.71 -19.77 -5.18
N GLN A 140 6.99 -20.78 -5.68
CA GLN A 140 7.47 -22.17 -5.68
C GLN A 140 8.71 -22.37 -6.57
N ALA A 141 8.80 -21.65 -7.69
CA ALA A 141 9.99 -21.67 -8.55
C ALA A 141 11.24 -21.11 -7.84
N LEU A 142 11.05 -20.27 -6.82
CA LEU A 142 12.13 -19.79 -5.95
C LEU A 142 12.48 -20.78 -4.83
N GLY A 143 11.81 -21.95 -4.78
CA GLY A 143 11.97 -22.94 -3.73
C GLY A 143 11.29 -22.54 -2.41
N LEU A 144 10.31 -21.65 -2.46
CA LEU A 144 9.62 -21.11 -1.29
C LEU A 144 8.20 -21.66 -1.20
N GLU A 145 7.72 -21.90 0.02
CA GLU A 145 6.34 -22.34 0.27
C GLU A 145 5.42 -21.13 0.48
N ALA A 146 4.40 -21.01 -0.36
CA ALA A 146 3.36 -19.99 -0.24
C ALA A 146 2.13 -20.53 0.48
N LEU A 147 1.87 -20.05 1.70
CA LEU A 147 0.67 -20.31 2.46
C LEU A 147 -0.39 -19.24 2.22
N GLU A 148 -1.56 -19.65 1.78
CA GLU A 148 -2.70 -18.75 1.54
C GLU A 148 -3.27 -18.21 2.85
N VAL A 149 -3.30 -16.89 3.00
CA VAL A 149 -3.87 -16.18 4.15
C VAL A 149 -4.84 -15.10 3.66
N ARG A 150 -5.98 -15.00 4.34
CA ARG A 150 -7.10 -14.09 4.04
C ARG A 150 -7.17 -12.96 5.06
#